data_AF-A0A938YR52-F1
#
_entry.id   AF-A0A938YR52-F1
#
_cell.length_a   1.000
_cell.length_b   1.000
_cell.length_c   1.000
_cell.angle_alpha   90.00
_cell.angle_beta   90.00
_cell.angle_gamma   90.00
#
_symmetry.space_group_name_H-M   'P 1'
#
loop_
_entity.id
_entity.type
_entity.pdbx_description
1 polymer ?
#
loop_
_entity_poly.entity_id
_entity_poly.type
_entity_poly.pdbx_seq_one_letter_code
_entity_poly.pdbx_strand_id
1 'polypeptide(L)'
;MGSMVSQFGNAEFHEKGNFALVALSPKLYSHAAIFSSAYLMLDSAFVIVDGTPDQVVVSLQPKKGKNLKGLVRQFNKYLISHSASAAEAKKTGSIRAELVKRALLTQSKKG
;
A
#
# COMPACT_ATOMS: atom_id res chain seq x y z
N MET A 1 -18.92 28.18 9.37
CA MET A 1 -17.74 27.61 10.06
C MET A 1 -17.01 26.64 9.13
N GLY A 2 -15.95 27.08 8.44
CA GLY A 2 -15.20 26.22 7.51
C GLY A 2 -14.49 25.06 8.23
N SER A 3 -14.41 23.89 7.60
CA SER A 3 -13.48 22.83 8.01
C SER A 3 -12.06 23.25 7.65
N MET A 4 -11.13 23.23 8.60
CA MET A 4 -9.70 23.36 8.28
C MET A 4 -9.27 22.08 7.57
N VAL A 5 -9.02 22.22 6.28
CA VAL A 5 -8.46 21.20 5.40
C VAL A 5 -7.02 21.61 5.13
N SER A 6 -6.07 20.71 5.31
CA SER A 6 -4.68 20.92 4.90
C SER A 6 -4.23 19.83 3.95
N GLN A 7 -3.49 20.20 2.89
CA GLN A 7 -2.97 19.26 1.90
C GLN A 7 -1.46 19.10 2.08
N PHE A 8 -0.97 17.86 1.97
CA PHE A 8 0.45 17.56 1.94
C PHE A 8 0.70 16.39 0.99
N GLY A 9 1.33 16.67 -0.15
CA GLY A 9 1.52 15.69 -1.21
C GLY A 9 0.18 15.18 -1.75
N ASN A 10 -0.03 13.88 -1.71
CA ASN A 10 -1.27 13.22 -2.15
C ASN A 10 -2.30 13.00 -1.02
N ALA A 11 -2.09 13.63 0.14
CA ALA A 11 -2.96 13.47 1.30
C ALA A 11 -3.68 14.77 1.68
N GLU A 12 -4.97 14.65 1.98
CA GLU A 12 -5.83 15.69 2.52
C GLU A 12 -6.18 15.37 3.98
N PHE A 13 -5.92 16.31 4.89
CA PHE A 13 -6.14 16.13 6.32
C PHE A 13 -7.41 16.87 6.77
N HIS A 14 -8.32 16.14 7.40
CA HIS A 14 -9.55 16.66 7.96
C HIS A 14 -9.45 16.65 9.50
N GLU A 15 -8.90 17.72 10.06
CA GLU A 15 -8.57 17.77 11.50
C GLU A 15 -9.81 17.63 12.40
N LYS A 16 -10.94 18.23 12.01
CA LYS A 16 -12.20 18.13 12.77
C LYS A 16 -12.75 16.69 12.84
N GLY A 17 -12.56 15.91 11.78
CA GLY A 17 -12.97 14.50 11.73
C GLY A 17 -11.89 13.54 12.20
N ASN A 18 -10.68 14.04 12.47
CA ASN A 18 -9.48 13.25 12.75
C ASN A 18 -9.25 12.12 11.74
N PHE A 19 -9.35 12.41 10.44
CA PHE A 19 -9.03 11.46 9.38
C PHE A 19 -8.27 12.14 8.25
N ALA A 20 -7.59 11.35 7.43
CA ALA A 20 -6.92 11.81 6.22
C ALA A 20 -7.36 10.97 5.02
N LEU A 21 -7.50 11.61 3.87
CA LEU A 21 -7.77 10.96 2.60
C LEU A 21 -6.47 10.95 1.79
N VAL A 22 -6.06 9.78 1.32
CA VAL A 22 -4.87 9.60 0.48
C VAL A 22 -5.32 9.20 -0.92
N ALA A 23 -5.12 10.09 -1.89
CA ALA A 23 -5.45 9.84 -3.28
C ALA A 23 -4.30 9.10 -3.98
N LEU A 24 -4.62 8.04 -4.71
CA LEU A 24 -3.67 7.14 -5.36
C LEU A 24 -4.11 6.84 -6.78
N SER A 25 -3.14 6.73 -7.69
CA SER A 25 -3.36 6.24 -9.04
C SER A 25 -2.87 4.80 -9.16
N PRO A 26 -3.74 3.84 -9.56
CA PRO A 26 -3.35 2.48 -9.89
C PRO A 26 -2.28 2.35 -10.99
N LYS A 27 -2.07 3.41 -11.78
CA LYS A 27 -0.99 3.50 -12.78
C LYS A 27 0.40 3.61 -12.13
N LEU A 28 0.50 4.19 -10.94
CA LEU A 28 1.73 4.36 -10.18
C LEU A 28 1.90 3.27 -9.12
N TYR A 29 0.81 2.91 -8.45
CA TYR A 29 0.78 1.93 -7.38
C TYR A 29 -0.22 0.84 -7.72
N SER A 30 0.22 -0.40 -7.92
CA SER A 30 -0.72 -1.48 -8.27
C SER A 30 -1.80 -1.65 -7.20
N HIS A 31 -3.00 -2.09 -7.59
CA HIS A 31 -4.07 -2.40 -6.63
C HIS A 31 -3.57 -3.33 -5.50
N ALA A 32 -2.77 -4.34 -5.84
CA ALA A 32 -2.16 -5.23 -4.86
C ALA A 32 -1.28 -4.50 -3.83
N ALA A 33 -0.46 -3.53 -4.26
CA ALA A 33 0.35 -2.73 -3.36
C ALA A 33 -0.50 -1.82 -2.46
N ILE A 34 -1.57 -1.22 -3.02
CA ILE A 34 -2.50 -0.37 -2.27
C ILE A 34 -3.21 -1.19 -1.19
N PHE A 35 -3.83 -2.33 -1.55
CA PHE A 35 -4.55 -3.17 -0.61
C PHE A 35 -3.62 -3.79 0.45
N SER A 36 -2.41 -4.23 0.07
CA SER A 36 -1.43 -4.75 1.04
C SER A 36 -1.02 -3.68 2.04
N SER A 37 -0.76 -2.46 1.57
CA SER A 37 -0.40 -1.33 2.43
C SER A 37 -1.55 -0.96 3.37
N ALA A 38 -2.79 -0.98 2.88
CA ALA A 38 -3.99 -0.71 3.67
C ALA A 38 -4.20 -1.77 4.77
N TYR A 39 -3.97 -3.05 4.43
CA TYR A 39 -4.08 -4.15 5.38
C TYR A 39 -3.09 -4.01 6.56
N LEU A 40 -1.85 -3.60 6.28
CA LEU A 40 -0.83 -3.35 7.32
C LEU A 40 -1.18 -2.18 8.25
N MET A 41 -2.10 -1.30 7.86
CA MET A 41 -2.52 -0.17 8.68
C MET A 41 -3.61 -0.54 9.69
N LEU A 42 -4.28 -1.69 9.54
CA LEU A 42 -5.46 -2.07 10.33
C LEU A 42 -5.21 -2.10 11.84
N ASP A 43 -3.99 -2.38 12.31
CA ASP A 43 -3.67 -2.35 13.75
C ASP A 43 -3.64 -0.92 14.33
N SER A 44 -3.32 0.05 13.48
CA SER A 44 -3.03 1.43 13.86
C SER A 44 -4.12 2.43 13.45
N ALA A 45 -4.97 2.07 12.50
CA ALA A 45 -5.99 2.92 11.92
C ALA A 45 -7.25 2.12 11.57
N PHE A 46 -8.40 2.79 11.58
CA PHE A 46 -9.54 2.38 10.76
C PHE A 46 -9.24 2.81 9.32
N VAL A 47 -9.45 1.90 8.38
CA VAL A 47 -9.08 2.08 6.98
C VAL A 47 -10.30 1.83 6.12
N ILE A 48 -10.61 2.78 5.24
CA ILE A 48 -11.61 2.61 4.19
C ILE A 48 -10.87 2.79 2.87
N VAL A 49 -11.03 1.81 1.98
CA VAL A 49 -10.49 1.88 0.61
C VAL A 49 -11.68 1.97 -0.32
N ASP A 50 -11.74 3.03 -1.10
CA ASP A 50 -12.81 3.28 -2.08
C ASP A 50 -12.20 3.80 -3.39
N GLY A 51 -12.95 3.73 -4.47
CA GLY A 51 -12.56 4.30 -5.75
C GLY A 51 -12.94 3.48 -6.97
N THR A 52 -12.33 3.83 -8.08
CA THR A 52 -12.51 3.22 -9.39
C THR A 52 -11.22 2.52 -9.83
N PRO A 53 -11.23 1.72 -10.92
CA PRO A 53 -10.03 1.10 -11.45
C PRO A 53 -8.89 2.08 -11.81
N ASP A 54 -9.21 3.36 -12.01
CA ASP A 54 -8.27 4.41 -12.40
C ASP A 54 -7.84 5.33 -11.26
N GLN A 55 -8.58 5.32 -10.14
CA GLN A 55 -8.32 6.20 -9.00
C GLN A 55 -8.81 5.55 -7.71
N VAL A 56 -7.92 5.44 -6.73
CA VAL A 56 -8.22 4.89 -5.41
C VAL A 56 -8.03 5.96 -4.36
N VAL A 57 -8.94 6.04 -3.40
CA VAL A 57 -8.85 6.91 -2.23
C VAL A 57 -8.84 6.03 -0.98
N VAL A 58 -7.83 6.24 -0.14
CA VAL A 58 -7.69 5.54 1.14
C VAL A 58 -7.94 6.54 2.27
N SER A 59 -9.00 6.30 3.03
CA SER A 59 -9.27 7.03 4.27
C SER A 59 -8.56 6.35 5.43
N LEU A 60 -7.80 7.14 6.20
CA LEU A 60 -7.09 6.72 7.39
C LEU A 60 -7.62 7.51 8.59
N GLN A 61 -8.21 6.79 9.55
CA GLN A 61 -8.63 7.37 10.82
C GLN A 61 -7.81 6.72 11.96
N PRO A 62 -7.09 7.49 12.80
CA PRO A 62 -6.24 6.92 13.83
C PRO A 62 -7.04 6.17 14.88
N LYS A 63 -6.54 5.00 15.28
CA LYS A 63 -6.97 4.38 16.55
C LYS A 63 -6.33 5.13 17.73
N LYS A 64 -6.87 4.94 18.94
CA LYS A 64 -6.46 5.68 20.16
C LYS A 64 -4.93 5.74 20.30
N GLY A 65 -4.40 6.93 20.57
CA GLY A 65 -2.96 7.15 20.80
C GLY A 65 -2.09 7.19 19.55
N LYS A 66 -2.65 7.14 18.34
CA LYS A 66 -1.89 7.27 17.08
C LYS A 66 -2.02 8.69 16.49
N ASN A 67 -0.94 9.17 15.89
CA ASN A 67 -0.89 10.47 15.22
C ASN A 67 -1.23 10.33 13.73
N LEU A 68 -2.20 11.11 13.25
CA LEU A 68 -2.68 11.04 11.86
C LEU A 68 -1.60 11.30 10.82
N LYS A 69 -0.76 12.32 11.00
CA LYS A 69 0.36 12.62 10.09
C LYS A 69 1.38 11.46 10.07
N GLY A 70 1.63 10.86 11.23
CA GLY A 70 2.45 9.66 11.36
C GLY A 70 1.90 8.48 10.56
N LEU A 71 0.59 8.25 10.61
CA LEU A 71 -0.08 7.17 9.88
C LEU A 71 0.00 7.36 8.37
N VAL A 72 -0.24 8.57 7.87
CA VAL A 72 -0.10 8.87 6.43
C VAL A 72 1.34 8.63 5.96
N ARG A 73 2.34 9.07 6.73
CA ARG A 73 3.76 8.80 6.41
C ARG A 73 4.07 7.30 6.39
N GLN A 74 3.55 6.56 7.37
CA GLN A 74 3.74 5.11 7.45
C GLN A 74 3.08 4.38 6.29
N PHE A 75 1.85 4.74 5.95
CA PHE A 75 1.14 4.18 4.80
C PHE A 75 1.89 4.44 3.49
N ASN A 76 2.39 5.66 3.27
CA ASN A 76 3.21 5.98 2.11
C ASN A 76 4.52 5.17 2.06
N LYS A 77 5.14 4.90 3.21
CA LYS A 77 6.32 4.02 3.29
C LYS A 77 5.99 2.60 2.82
N TYR A 78 4.85 2.04 3.26
CA TYR A 78 4.41 0.72 2.79
C TYR A 78 4.11 0.73 1.30
N LEU A 79 3.40 1.73 0.79
CA LEU A 79 3.12 1.87 -0.64
C LEU A 79 4.39 1.83 -1.48
N ILE A 80 5.40 2.61 -1.12
CA ILE A 80 6.70 2.65 -1.82
C ILE A 80 7.37 1.28 -1.77
N SER A 81 7.41 0.65 -0.58
CA SER A 81 8.06 -0.65 -0.38
C SER A 81 7.41 -1.77 -1.19
N HIS A 82 6.08 -1.86 -1.17
CA HIS A 82 5.33 -2.87 -1.94
C HIS A 82 5.46 -2.65 -3.45
N SER A 83 5.51 -1.40 -3.89
CA SER A 83 5.63 -1.06 -5.31
C SER A 83 7.01 -1.38 -5.87
N ALA A 84 8.06 -1.12 -5.10
CA ALA A 84 9.42 -1.56 -5.43
C ALA A 84 9.52 -3.09 -5.51
N SER A 85 8.94 -3.79 -4.53
CA SER A 85 8.95 -5.26 -4.48
C SER A 85 8.21 -5.90 -5.67
N ALA A 86 7.09 -5.32 -6.10
CA ALA A 86 6.34 -5.79 -7.27
C ALA A 86 7.12 -5.59 -8.59
N ALA A 87 7.81 -4.46 -8.73
CA ALA A 87 8.66 -4.19 -9.88
C ALA A 87 9.85 -5.17 -9.95
N GLU A 88 10.47 -5.48 -8.82
CA GLU A 88 11.57 -6.44 -8.73
C GLU A 88 11.12 -7.89 -8.92
N ALA A 89 9.97 -8.28 -8.37
CA ALA A 89 9.39 -9.60 -8.58
C ALA A 89 9.05 -9.84 -10.06
N LYS A 90 8.56 -8.80 -10.76
CA LYS A 90 8.31 -8.88 -12.21
C LYS A 90 9.61 -8.98 -13.02
N LYS A 91 10.68 -8.28 -12.61
CA LYS A 91 12.00 -8.37 -13.25
C LYS A 91 12.70 -9.71 -13.00
N THR A 92 12.52 -10.31 -11.82
CA THR A 92 13.21 -11.55 -11.40
C THR A 92 12.36 -12.81 -11.56
N GLY A 93 11.12 -12.69 -12.04
CA GLY A 93 10.18 -13.80 -12.17
C GLY A 93 10.69 -14.93 -13.07
N SER A 94 11.34 -14.60 -14.19
CA SER A 94 11.94 -15.59 -15.10
C SER A 94 13.12 -16.33 -14.46
N ILE A 95 13.96 -15.63 -13.70
CA ILE A 95 15.11 -16.21 -12.98
C ILE A 95 14.61 -17.15 -11.88
N ARG A 96 13.59 -16.73 -11.11
CA ARG A 96 12.99 -17.58 -10.07
C ARG A 96 12.31 -18.81 -10.64
N ALA A 97 11.58 -18.68 -11.75
CA ALA A 97 10.96 -19.81 -12.44
C ALA A 97 12.00 -20.83 -12.92
N GLU A 98 13.12 -20.35 -13.46
CA GLU A 98 14.22 -21.21 -13.92
C GLU A 98 14.95 -21.90 -12.75
N LEU A 99 15.13 -21.23 -11.61
CA LEU A 99 15.68 -21.83 -10.39
C LEU A 99 14.75 -22.92 -9.83
N VAL A 100 13.44 -22.68 -9.80
CA VAL A 100 12.45 -23.69 -9.37
C VAL A 100 12.47 -24.89 -10.32
N LYS A 101 12.49 -24.65 -11.63
CA LYS A 101 12.58 -25.70 -12.66
C LYS A 101 13.82 -26.57 -12.47
N ARG A 102 14.98 -25.95 -12.22
CA ARG A 102 16.23 -26.67 -11.92
C ARG A 102 16.15 -27.46 -10.62
N ALA A 103 15.57 -26.88 -9.56
CA ALA A 103 15.42 -27.58 -8.28
C ALA A 103 14.53 -28.83 -8.40
N LEU A 104 13.42 -28.73 -9.14
CA LEU A 104 12.52 -29.86 -9.42
C LEU A 104 13.19 -30.95 -10.26
N LEU A 105 13.93 -30.57 -11.31
CA LEU A 105 14.69 -31.51 -12.14
C LEU A 105 15.80 -32.23 -11.36
N THR A 106 16.37 -31.57 -10.36
CA THR A 106 17.44 -32.15 -9.52
C THR A 106 16.89 -33.11 -8.46
N GLN A 107 15.68 -32.84 -7.94
CA GLN A 107 14.97 -33.72 -7.00
C GLN A 107 14.37 -34.96 -7.70
N SER A 108 13.85 -34.80 -8.92
CA SER A 108 13.26 -35.90 -9.70
C SER A 108 14.26 -36.96 -10.18
N LYS A 109 15.57 -36.68 -10.18
CA LYS A 109 16.63 -37.62 -10.60
C LYS A 109 17.17 -38.51 -9.46
N LYS A 110 16.65 -38.38 -8.24
CA LYS A 110 17.06 -39.17 -7.06
C LYS A 110 16.00 -40.18 -6.58
N GLY A 111 15.00 -40.49 -7.40
CA GLY A 111 13.99 -41.52 -7.15
C GLY A 111 14.20 -42.74 -8.01
#